data_AF-A0A2S5N2D2-F1
#
_entry.id   AF-A0A2S5N2D2-F1
#
_cell.length_a   1.000
_cell.length_b   1.000
_cell.length_c   1.000
_cell.angle_alpha   90.00
_cell.angle_beta   90.00
_cell.angle_gamma   90.00
#
_symmetry.space_group_name_H-M   'P 1'
#
loop_
_entity.id
_entity.type
_entity.pdbx_description
1 polymer ?
#
loop_
_entity_poly.entity_id
_entity_poly.type
_entity_poly.pdbx_seq_one_letter_code
_entity_poly.pdbx_strand_id
1 'polypeptide(L)'
;AAQDARAAGLSLGFCRDLAIGAAPDGAESWSRAGSFVDGFSIGAPPDAFSREGQNWGLPPPNPIEMEKSGGADFAELLRANMRHAGALRIDHVMGLARLFVIPDGERPAAGAYVNYPFETLMGQLALESQRAQCVVVGEDLGTAPWGFRERIERADVLSYRVLWFERSGEGFASPTHYPKKAMACVSTHDLPTLEGWWAAADIAEKEALGLIAPDTAEAARAARRAEKDALLDALRAQALIDGAHHASSDFNDALARALHAFIARTPSLLAMAQLDDLAGETQAINLPGTDRERLNWRRRLPESIDSLLDSRRAPAILAGLCRNVDAIAGAYRPPGEIDAADGHERFEHGG
;
A
#
# COMPACT_ATOMS: atom_id res chain seq x y z
N ALA A 1 -12.53 -12.47 -15.37
CA ALA A 1 -11.94 -11.41 -14.52
C ALA A 1 -11.19 -10.35 -15.33
N ALA A 2 -9.94 -10.57 -15.76
CA ALA A 2 -9.14 -9.49 -16.41
C ALA A 2 -9.72 -9.02 -17.76
N GLN A 3 -10.40 -9.91 -18.50
CA GLN A 3 -11.17 -9.53 -19.68
C GLN A 3 -12.39 -8.67 -19.31
N ASP A 4 -13.16 -9.08 -18.30
CA ASP A 4 -14.32 -8.34 -17.81
C ASP A 4 -13.95 -6.94 -17.30
N ALA A 5 -12.83 -6.80 -16.58
CA ALA A 5 -12.31 -5.51 -16.13
C ALA A 5 -12.01 -4.57 -17.31
N ARG A 6 -11.43 -5.09 -18.39
CA ARG A 6 -11.20 -4.32 -19.62
C ARG A 6 -12.51 -3.98 -20.35
N ALA A 7 -13.44 -4.93 -20.42
CA ALA A 7 -14.75 -4.70 -21.02
C ALA A 7 -15.56 -3.64 -20.25
N ALA A 8 -15.36 -3.55 -18.93
CA ALA A 8 -15.92 -2.53 -18.06
C ALA A 8 -15.18 -1.17 -18.12
N GLY A 9 -14.15 -1.02 -18.96
CA GLY A 9 -13.44 0.24 -19.17
C GLY A 9 -12.39 0.57 -18.10
N LEU A 10 -11.98 -0.37 -17.25
CA LEU A 10 -10.92 -0.14 -16.26
C LEU A 10 -9.55 -0.07 -16.97
N SER A 11 -8.98 1.15 -17.07
CA SER A 11 -7.75 1.44 -17.83
C SER A 11 -6.53 0.61 -17.39
N LEU A 12 -6.38 0.37 -16.09
CA LEU A 12 -5.31 -0.47 -15.52
C LEU A 12 -5.77 -1.90 -15.18
N GLY A 13 -7.08 -2.19 -15.30
CA GLY A 13 -7.64 -3.46 -14.86
C GLY A 13 -7.30 -3.79 -13.40
N PHE A 14 -6.60 -4.90 -13.18
CA PHE A 14 -6.15 -5.30 -11.84
C PHE A 14 -4.77 -4.74 -11.52
N CYS A 15 -4.63 -4.26 -10.28
CA CYS A 15 -3.34 -4.12 -9.61
C CYS A 15 -3.07 -5.41 -8.81
N ARG A 16 -2.04 -6.17 -9.18
CA ARG A 16 -1.60 -7.34 -8.39
C ARG A 16 -0.54 -6.92 -7.38
N ASP A 17 -0.32 -7.76 -6.39
CA ASP A 17 0.69 -7.56 -5.35
C ASP A 17 1.67 -8.72 -5.34
N LEU A 18 2.95 -8.43 -5.49
CA LEU A 18 4.04 -9.41 -5.45
C LEU A 18 4.68 -9.38 -4.07
N ALA A 19 4.45 -10.45 -3.30
CA ALA A 19 5.10 -10.66 -2.02
C ALA A 19 6.62 -10.76 -2.15
N ILE A 20 7.32 -10.44 -1.07
CA ILE A 20 8.79 -10.40 -1.00
C ILE A 20 9.47 -11.78 -1.15
N GLY A 21 8.77 -12.88 -0.85
CA GLY A 21 9.36 -14.22 -0.86
C GLY A 21 8.34 -15.34 -0.74
N ALA A 22 8.84 -16.58 -0.79
CA ALA A 22 8.06 -17.80 -0.69
C ALA A 22 8.30 -18.51 0.65
N ALA A 23 7.36 -19.37 1.06
CA ALA A 23 7.54 -20.18 2.26
C ALA A 23 8.73 -21.15 2.09
N PRO A 24 9.53 -21.38 3.15
CA PRO A 24 10.75 -22.20 3.08
C PRO A 24 10.50 -23.67 2.72
N ASP A 25 9.31 -24.18 3.03
CA ASP A 25 8.83 -25.53 2.72
C ASP A 25 7.87 -25.56 1.52
N GLY A 26 7.84 -24.47 0.73
CA GLY A 26 6.97 -24.30 -0.42
C GLY A 26 7.51 -24.94 -1.71
N ALA A 27 6.66 -24.95 -2.74
CA ALA A 27 6.99 -25.53 -4.04
C ALA A 27 8.17 -24.84 -4.75
N GLU A 28 8.35 -23.53 -4.55
CA GLU A 28 9.47 -22.79 -5.14
C GLU A 28 10.80 -23.21 -4.49
N SER A 29 10.87 -23.20 -3.15
CA SER A 29 12.03 -23.67 -2.39
C SER A 29 12.36 -25.14 -2.67
N TRP A 30 11.35 -25.99 -2.87
CA TRP A 30 11.55 -27.40 -3.23
C TRP A 30 12.09 -27.60 -4.66
N SER A 31 11.56 -26.86 -5.64
CA SER A 31 11.89 -27.06 -7.05
C SER A 31 13.16 -26.33 -7.51
N ARG A 32 13.62 -25.32 -6.75
CA ARG A 32 14.75 -24.45 -7.11
C ARG A 32 15.89 -24.54 -6.10
N ALA A 33 16.42 -25.75 -5.93
CA ALA A 33 17.57 -25.99 -5.06
C ALA A 33 18.76 -25.08 -5.44
N GLY A 34 19.28 -24.32 -4.48
CA GLY A 34 20.39 -23.38 -4.66
C GLY A 34 19.99 -21.95 -5.03
N SER A 35 18.73 -21.68 -5.41
CA SER A 35 18.24 -20.31 -5.67
C SER A 35 17.98 -19.50 -4.41
N PHE A 36 17.99 -20.13 -3.23
CA PHE A 36 17.82 -19.51 -1.92
C PHE A 36 19.02 -19.79 -1.01
N VAL A 37 19.23 -18.95 0.00
CA VAL A 37 20.29 -19.12 0.99
C VAL A 37 19.73 -19.78 2.24
N ASP A 38 20.19 -20.98 2.52
CA ASP A 38 19.79 -21.76 3.70
C ASP A 38 20.36 -21.17 4.99
N GLY A 39 19.66 -21.37 6.11
CA GLY A 39 20.10 -20.96 7.45
C GLY A 39 19.85 -19.49 7.78
N PHE A 40 19.08 -18.78 6.94
CA PHE A 40 18.72 -17.40 7.13
C PHE A 40 17.26 -17.15 6.76
N SER A 41 16.69 -16.15 7.42
CA SER A 41 15.35 -15.63 7.16
C SER A 41 15.39 -14.14 6.82
N ILE A 42 14.57 -13.69 5.88
CA ILE A 42 14.35 -12.27 5.61
C ILE A 42 13.59 -11.65 6.79
N GLY A 43 13.91 -10.40 7.11
CA GLY A 43 13.20 -9.64 8.12
C GLY A 43 13.43 -8.13 8.01
N ALA A 44 13.24 -7.45 9.13
CA ALA A 44 13.51 -6.02 9.28
C ALA A 44 14.27 -5.76 10.59
N PRO A 45 15.20 -4.78 10.61
CA PRO A 45 15.87 -4.39 11.84
C PRO A 45 14.88 -3.76 12.84
N PRO A 46 15.24 -3.70 14.13
CA PRO A 46 14.56 -2.86 15.11
C PRO A 46 14.33 -1.43 14.61
N ASP A 47 13.09 -0.94 14.74
CA ASP A 47 12.71 0.42 14.41
C ASP A 47 11.69 1.02 15.39
N ALA A 48 11.19 2.22 15.09
CA ALA A 48 10.25 2.94 15.95
C ALA A 48 8.87 2.26 16.07
N PHE A 49 8.49 1.43 15.08
CA PHE A 49 7.20 0.74 15.02
C PHE A 49 7.29 -0.71 15.54
N SER A 50 8.41 -1.39 15.28
CA SER A 50 8.77 -2.69 15.87
C SER A 50 10.11 -2.62 16.59
N ARG A 51 10.07 -2.41 17.91
CA ARG A 51 11.27 -2.29 18.75
C ARG A 51 12.16 -3.53 18.74
N GLU A 52 11.60 -4.71 18.52
CA GLU A 52 12.34 -5.97 18.47
C GLU A 52 12.77 -6.34 17.03
N GLY A 53 12.41 -5.53 16.03
CA GLY A 53 12.54 -5.86 14.62
C GLY A 53 11.48 -6.89 14.19
N GLN A 54 11.68 -7.49 13.03
CA GLN A 54 10.76 -8.51 12.49
C GLN A 54 11.55 -9.65 11.86
N ASN A 55 11.08 -10.87 12.03
CA ASN A 55 11.53 -12.04 11.29
C ASN A 55 10.32 -12.59 10.52
N TRP A 56 10.42 -12.66 9.20
CA TRP A 56 9.31 -13.07 8.33
C TRP A 56 9.35 -14.57 7.99
N GLY A 57 10.41 -15.29 8.39
CA GLY A 57 10.52 -16.74 8.16
C GLY A 57 10.59 -17.13 6.68
N LEU A 58 11.03 -16.20 5.81
CA LEU A 58 11.17 -16.42 4.38
C LEU A 58 12.65 -16.61 4.03
N PRO A 59 13.07 -17.63 3.27
CA PRO A 59 14.46 -17.79 2.89
C PRO A 59 14.86 -16.69 1.88
N PRO A 60 16.00 -16.01 2.06
CA PRO A 60 16.45 -14.98 1.13
C PRO A 60 16.87 -15.61 -0.21
N PRO A 61 16.48 -15.03 -1.36
CA PRO A 61 17.02 -15.43 -2.66
C PRO A 61 18.54 -15.26 -2.68
N ASN A 62 19.24 -16.14 -3.39
CA ASN A 62 20.69 -16.11 -3.46
C ASN A 62 21.17 -15.02 -4.44
N PRO A 63 21.74 -13.89 -3.97
CA PRO A 63 22.09 -12.77 -4.84
C PRO A 63 23.20 -13.13 -5.85
N ILE A 64 24.04 -14.13 -5.53
CA ILE A 64 25.11 -14.60 -6.41
C ILE A 64 24.51 -15.36 -7.60
N GLU A 65 23.54 -16.24 -7.36
CA GLU A 65 22.89 -17.00 -8.44
C GLU A 65 21.94 -16.12 -9.27
N MET A 66 21.30 -15.13 -8.62
CA MET A 66 20.52 -14.11 -9.33
C MET A 66 21.40 -13.33 -10.31
N GLU A 67 22.59 -12.90 -9.91
CA GLU A 67 23.52 -12.21 -10.80
C GLU A 67 24.04 -13.13 -11.91
N LYS A 68 24.48 -14.35 -11.59
CA LYS A 68 25.00 -15.32 -12.57
C LYS A 68 23.98 -15.67 -13.65
N SER A 69 22.70 -15.78 -13.28
CA SER A 69 21.60 -16.08 -14.21
C SER A 69 21.08 -14.84 -14.95
N GLY A 70 21.59 -13.64 -14.65
CA GLY A 70 21.08 -12.38 -15.19
C GLY A 70 19.65 -12.06 -14.74
N GLY A 71 19.22 -12.56 -13.58
CA GLY A 71 17.89 -12.37 -13.02
C GLY A 71 16.79 -13.15 -13.74
N ALA A 72 17.11 -14.28 -14.36
CA ALA A 72 16.15 -15.08 -15.13
C ALA A 72 14.92 -15.51 -14.31
N ASP A 73 15.15 -16.03 -13.09
CA ASP A 73 14.08 -16.45 -12.17
C ASP A 73 13.16 -15.28 -11.77
N PHE A 74 13.76 -14.10 -11.55
CA PHE A 74 13.01 -12.88 -11.24
C PHE A 74 12.17 -12.42 -12.45
N ALA A 75 12.73 -12.46 -13.65
CA ALA A 75 11.98 -12.13 -14.87
C ALA A 75 10.80 -13.08 -15.12
N GLU A 76 10.97 -14.38 -14.83
CA GLU A 76 9.87 -15.35 -14.89
C GLU A 76 8.77 -15.02 -13.87
N LEU A 77 9.15 -14.71 -12.63
CA LEU A 77 8.23 -14.31 -11.57
C LEU A 77 7.43 -13.05 -11.96
N LEU A 78 8.10 -12.06 -12.55
CA LEU A 78 7.45 -10.84 -13.05
C LEU A 78 6.46 -11.15 -14.17
N ARG A 79 6.84 -11.94 -15.17
CA ARG A 79 5.92 -12.34 -16.26
C ARG A 79 4.67 -13.03 -15.74
N ALA A 80 4.83 -13.95 -14.78
CA ALA A 80 3.71 -14.66 -14.17
C ALA A 80 2.77 -13.70 -13.40
N ASN A 81 3.34 -12.69 -12.73
CA ASN A 81 2.57 -11.72 -11.98
C ASN A 81 1.92 -10.64 -12.87
N MET A 82 2.53 -10.29 -14.00
CA MET A 82 2.02 -9.26 -14.92
C MET A 82 1.03 -9.78 -15.98
N ARG A 83 0.96 -11.10 -16.24
CA ARG A 83 0.19 -11.71 -17.36
C ARG A 83 -1.28 -11.27 -17.48
N HIS A 84 -1.89 -10.78 -16.40
CA HIS A 84 -3.30 -10.36 -16.34
C HIS A 84 -3.52 -9.09 -15.51
N ALA A 85 -2.49 -8.25 -15.37
CA ALA A 85 -2.52 -7.03 -14.56
C ALA A 85 -2.02 -5.84 -15.38
N GLY A 86 -2.65 -4.68 -15.22
CA GLY A 86 -2.12 -3.42 -15.75
C GLY A 86 -1.30 -2.66 -14.72
N ALA A 87 -1.29 -3.11 -13.46
CA ALA A 87 -0.36 -2.65 -12.45
C ALA A 87 0.15 -3.81 -11.56
N LEU A 88 1.38 -3.69 -11.07
CA LEU A 88 2.01 -4.59 -10.13
C LEU A 88 2.62 -3.79 -8.98
N ARG A 89 2.11 -3.99 -7.77
CA ARG A 89 2.80 -3.61 -6.54
C ARG A 89 3.89 -4.63 -6.24
N ILE A 90 5.09 -4.16 -5.94
CA ILE A 90 6.20 -4.98 -5.43
C ILE A 90 6.36 -4.65 -3.95
N ASP A 91 6.05 -5.63 -3.12
CA ASP A 91 6.22 -5.55 -1.68
C ASP A 91 7.71 -5.43 -1.33
N HIS A 92 8.03 -4.53 -0.41
CA HIS A 92 9.40 -4.27 0.03
C HIS A 92 10.38 -4.07 -1.14
N VAL A 93 10.11 -3.09 -2.02
CA VAL A 93 10.88 -2.89 -3.25
C VAL A 93 12.38 -2.64 -3.01
N MET A 94 12.75 -2.24 -1.79
CA MET A 94 14.15 -2.17 -1.34
C MET A 94 14.90 -3.49 -1.49
N GLY A 95 14.20 -4.63 -1.51
CA GLY A 95 14.77 -5.96 -1.76
C GLY A 95 15.50 -6.09 -3.09
N LEU A 96 15.21 -5.23 -4.07
CA LEU A 96 15.99 -5.14 -5.30
C LEU A 96 17.43 -4.63 -5.06
N ALA A 97 17.65 -3.87 -3.98
CA ALA A 97 18.96 -3.31 -3.62
C ALA A 97 19.60 -4.05 -2.44
N ARG A 98 18.82 -4.35 -1.39
CA ARG A 98 19.29 -5.07 -0.20
C ARG A 98 18.13 -5.72 0.54
N LEU A 99 18.40 -6.85 1.19
CA LEU A 99 17.51 -7.43 2.19
C LEU A 99 18.19 -7.48 3.55
N PHE A 100 17.42 -7.28 4.61
CA PHE A 100 17.88 -7.56 5.96
C PHE A 100 17.64 -9.05 6.23
N VAL A 101 18.71 -9.78 6.53
CA VAL A 101 18.69 -11.22 6.76
C VAL A 101 19.13 -11.54 8.18
N ILE A 102 18.48 -12.53 8.78
CA ILE A 102 18.66 -12.93 10.17
C ILE A 102 19.06 -14.41 10.17
N PRO A 103 20.13 -14.83 10.86
CA PRO A 103 20.44 -16.24 11.01
C PRO A 103 19.28 -16.99 11.69
N ASP A 104 18.99 -18.21 11.24
CA ASP A 104 17.90 -18.99 11.80
C ASP A 104 18.13 -19.27 13.30
N GLY A 105 17.07 -19.10 14.09
CA GLY A 105 17.10 -19.22 15.55
C GLY A 105 17.57 -17.97 16.30
N GLU A 106 18.06 -16.94 15.60
CA GLU A 106 18.47 -15.67 16.21
C GLU A 106 17.36 -14.62 16.24
N ARG A 107 17.55 -13.61 17.09
CA ARG A 107 16.66 -12.43 17.16
C ARG A 107 16.96 -11.46 16.01
N PRO A 108 15.98 -10.64 15.55
CA PRO A 108 16.22 -9.69 14.47
C PRO A 108 17.38 -8.72 14.69
N ALA A 109 17.71 -8.40 15.95
CA ALA A 109 18.87 -7.58 16.31
C ALA A 109 20.23 -8.16 15.86
N ALA A 110 20.32 -9.47 15.58
CA ALA A 110 21.53 -10.13 15.08
C ALA A 110 21.65 -10.12 13.54
N GLY A 111 20.63 -9.61 12.83
CA GLY A 111 20.62 -9.59 11.38
C GLY A 111 21.55 -8.53 10.76
N ALA A 112 21.74 -8.63 9.45
CA ALA A 112 22.53 -7.70 8.66
C ALA A 112 21.93 -7.47 7.28
N TYR A 113 22.27 -6.35 6.64
CA TYR A 113 21.90 -6.11 5.25
C TYR A 113 22.84 -6.86 4.29
N VAL A 114 22.25 -7.62 3.37
CA VAL A 114 22.92 -8.24 2.22
C VAL A 114 22.51 -7.48 0.96
N ASN A 115 23.49 -7.12 0.14
CA ASN A 115 23.26 -6.40 -1.13
C ASN A 115 22.80 -7.37 -2.23
N TYR A 116 21.89 -6.88 -3.07
CA TYR A 116 21.34 -7.58 -4.23
C TYR A 116 21.76 -6.89 -5.52
N PRO A 117 21.77 -7.61 -6.67
CA PRO A 117 22.20 -7.07 -7.95
C PRO A 117 21.17 -6.09 -8.54
N PHE A 118 21.09 -4.89 -7.97
CA PHE A 118 20.03 -3.92 -8.28
C PHE A 118 19.91 -3.59 -9.76
N GLU A 119 21.02 -3.34 -10.46
CA GLU A 119 20.96 -2.95 -11.87
C GLU A 119 20.40 -4.10 -12.74
N THR A 120 20.81 -5.34 -12.46
CA THR A 120 20.29 -6.54 -13.12
C THR A 120 18.79 -6.69 -12.89
N LEU A 121 18.34 -6.57 -11.63
CA LEU A 121 16.92 -6.76 -11.29
C LEU A 121 16.04 -5.60 -11.77
N MET A 122 16.53 -4.36 -11.68
CA MET A 122 15.82 -3.19 -12.21
C MET A 122 15.70 -3.26 -13.74
N GLY A 123 16.73 -3.75 -14.42
CA GLY A 123 16.68 -4.00 -15.87
C GLY A 123 15.61 -5.02 -16.26
N GLN A 124 15.53 -6.15 -15.53
CA GLN A 124 14.47 -7.14 -15.75
C GLN A 124 13.08 -6.57 -15.44
N LEU A 125 12.94 -5.81 -14.34
CA LEU A 125 11.69 -5.16 -13.96
C LEU A 125 11.19 -4.21 -15.06
N ALA A 126 12.05 -3.33 -15.54
CA ALA A 126 11.69 -2.39 -16.60
C ALA A 126 11.33 -3.12 -17.90
N LEU A 127 12.10 -4.14 -18.28
CA LEU A 127 11.85 -4.93 -19.50
C LEU A 127 10.50 -5.66 -19.46
N GLU A 128 10.19 -6.34 -18.36
CA GLU A 128 8.95 -7.10 -18.24
C GLU A 128 7.74 -6.18 -18.04
N SER A 129 7.89 -5.07 -17.33
CA SER A 129 6.88 -4.00 -17.24
C SER A 129 6.51 -3.48 -18.64
N GLN A 130 7.50 -3.15 -19.48
CA GLN A 130 7.27 -2.69 -20.85
C GLN A 130 6.62 -3.77 -21.72
N ARG A 131 7.06 -5.02 -21.64
CA ARG A 131 6.46 -6.14 -22.39
C ARG A 131 5.00 -6.39 -22.02
N ALA A 132 4.67 -6.27 -20.74
CA ALA A 132 3.33 -6.50 -20.23
C ALA A 132 2.42 -5.26 -20.31
N GLN A 133 2.97 -4.08 -20.60
CA GLN A 133 2.29 -2.79 -20.45
C GLN A 133 1.71 -2.64 -19.03
N CYS A 134 2.54 -2.95 -18.04
CA CYS A 134 2.14 -3.04 -16.64
C CYS A 134 2.89 -2.00 -15.80
N VAL A 135 2.16 -1.06 -15.18
CA VAL A 135 2.69 -0.05 -14.26
C VAL A 135 3.27 -0.73 -13.03
N VAL A 136 4.41 -0.26 -12.54
CA VAL A 136 5.03 -0.81 -11.31
C VAL A 136 4.89 0.19 -10.17
N VAL A 137 4.43 -0.29 -9.02
CA VAL A 137 4.42 0.44 -7.76
C VAL A 137 5.37 -0.27 -6.81
N GLY A 138 6.47 0.38 -6.45
CA GLY A 138 7.39 -0.12 -5.43
C GLY A 138 6.93 0.35 -4.06
N GLU A 139 6.66 -0.58 -3.15
CA GLU A 139 6.48 -0.22 -1.75
C GLU A 139 7.83 0.15 -1.13
N ASP A 140 8.04 1.45 -0.91
CA ASP A 140 9.27 2.05 -0.42
C ASP A 140 9.15 2.63 1.01
N LEU A 141 8.35 1.98 1.87
CA LEU A 141 8.14 2.38 3.26
C LEU A 141 9.30 1.91 4.15
N GLY A 142 9.50 2.60 5.26
CA GLY A 142 10.58 2.30 6.20
C GLY A 142 11.96 2.80 5.73
N THR A 143 13.00 2.06 6.10
CA THR A 143 14.40 2.52 6.00
C THR A 143 15.00 2.21 4.62
N ALA A 144 14.64 3.03 3.63
CA ALA A 144 15.22 2.97 2.30
C ALA A 144 16.74 3.26 2.30
N PRO A 145 17.55 2.55 1.49
CA PRO A 145 18.95 2.92 1.28
C PRO A 145 19.08 4.36 0.76
N TRP A 146 20.20 5.02 1.07
CA TRP A 146 20.47 6.36 0.55
C TRP A 146 20.44 6.36 -0.99
N GLY A 147 19.75 7.34 -1.58
CA GLY A 147 19.61 7.46 -3.03
C GLY A 147 18.65 6.45 -3.69
N PHE A 148 17.98 5.58 -2.91
CA PHE A 148 17.13 4.52 -3.46
C PHE A 148 15.88 5.07 -4.15
N ARG A 149 15.20 6.04 -3.53
CA ARG A 149 13.96 6.63 -4.06
C ARG A 149 14.19 7.33 -5.39
N GLU A 150 15.31 8.05 -5.51
CA GLU A 150 15.73 8.73 -6.73
C GLU A 150 16.03 7.73 -7.87
N ARG A 151 16.55 6.54 -7.53
CA ARG A 151 16.83 5.49 -8.52
C ARG A 151 15.54 4.86 -9.07
N ILE A 152 14.60 4.50 -8.19
CA ILE A 152 13.32 3.93 -8.64
C ILE A 152 12.47 4.97 -9.39
N GLU A 153 12.54 6.24 -8.99
CA GLU A 153 11.85 7.34 -9.68
C GLU A 153 12.39 7.54 -11.12
N ARG A 154 13.71 7.44 -11.31
CA ARG A 154 14.35 7.50 -12.64
C ARG A 154 13.97 6.32 -13.53
N ALA A 155 13.61 5.17 -12.94
CA ALA A 155 13.14 3.98 -13.64
C ALA A 155 11.62 3.97 -13.87
N ASP A 156 10.92 5.07 -13.56
CA ASP A 156 9.45 5.19 -13.64
C ASP A 156 8.69 4.19 -12.76
N VAL A 157 9.33 3.66 -11.72
CA VAL A 157 8.65 2.90 -10.66
C VAL A 157 7.96 3.89 -9.72
N LEU A 158 6.65 3.75 -9.57
CA LEU A 158 5.88 4.60 -8.68
C LEU A 158 6.22 4.27 -7.23
N SER A 159 6.45 5.29 -6.42
CA SER A 159 6.57 5.15 -4.95
C SER A 159 5.21 4.85 -4.31
N TYR A 160 5.21 4.38 -3.06
CA TYR A 160 4.01 4.13 -2.27
C TYR A 160 3.96 5.09 -1.07
N ARG A 161 2.91 5.93 -1.00
CA ARG A 161 2.78 7.00 0.00
C ARG A 161 1.53 6.78 0.86
N VAL A 162 1.72 6.64 2.16
CA VAL A 162 0.64 6.35 3.12
C VAL A 162 0.49 7.54 4.05
N LEU A 163 -0.70 8.14 4.12
CA LEU A 163 -0.96 9.37 4.89
C LEU A 163 -0.35 9.37 6.29
N TRP A 164 -0.45 8.25 7.00
CA TRP A 164 0.06 8.09 8.37
C TRP A 164 1.56 8.35 8.51
N PHE A 165 2.33 8.18 7.44
CA PHE A 165 3.79 8.37 7.44
C PHE A 165 4.23 9.70 6.83
N GLU A 166 3.32 10.44 6.20
CA GLU A 166 3.62 11.69 5.50
C GLU A 166 3.54 12.88 6.47
N ARG A 167 4.67 13.18 7.10
CA ARG A 167 4.78 14.16 8.20
C ARG A 167 5.52 15.43 7.79
N SER A 168 5.16 16.55 8.39
CA SER A 168 5.88 17.83 8.31
C SER A 168 6.01 18.41 9.71
N GLY A 169 7.16 18.17 10.35
CA GLY A 169 7.33 18.38 11.79
C GLY A 169 6.32 17.54 12.59
N GLU A 170 5.61 18.18 13.51
CA GLU A 170 4.54 17.57 14.31
C GLU A 170 3.19 17.47 13.57
N GLY A 171 3.12 17.93 12.31
CA GLY A 171 1.92 17.92 11.47
C GLY A 171 1.95 16.89 10.35
N PHE A 172 0.87 16.81 9.57
CA PHE A 172 0.83 16.07 8.31
C PHE A 172 1.34 16.91 7.15
N ALA A 173 2.04 16.29 6.21
CA ALA A 173 2.54 16.96 5.03
C ALA A 173 1.38 17.42 4.13
N SER A 174 1.44 18.67 3.64
CA SER A 174 0.52 19.18 2.61
C SER A 174 0.45 18.23 1.40
N PRO A 175 -0.71 18.08 0.72
CA PRO A 175 -0.81 17.26 -0.49
C PRO A 175 0.22 17.63 -1.57
N THR A 176 0.65 18.89 -1.61
CA THR A 176 1.66 19.39 -2.55
C THR A 176 3.07 18.82 -2.34
N HIS A 177 3.36 18.23 -1.18
CA HIS A 177 4.65 17.59 -0.90
C HIS A 177 4.72 16.13 -1.36
N TYR A 178 3.59 15.54 -1.76
CA TYR A 178 3.58 14.18 -2.27
C TYR A 178 4.21 14.16 -3.68
N PRO A 179 5.00 13.13 -4.02
CA PRO A 179 5.58 13.01 -5.35
C PRO A 179 4.53 12.66 -6.40
N LYS A 180 4.75 13.14 -7.63
CA LYS A 180 3.90 12.81 -8.78
C LYS A 180 3.96 11.32 -9.13
N LYS A 181 5.17 10.74 -9.17
CA LYS A 181 5.39 9.31 -9.45
C LYS A 181 5.12 8.45 -8.21
N ALA A 182 3.87 8.40 -7.78
CA ALA A 182 3.46 7.57 -6.65
C ALA A 182 2.01 7.10 -6.73
N MET A 183 1.73 6.06 -5.95
CA MET A 183 0.41 5.68 -5.49
C MET A 183 0.25 6.15 -4.05
N ALA A 184 -0.78 6.96 -3.80
CA ALA A 184 -1.10 7.50 -2.48
C ALA A 184 -2.35 6.83 -1.88
N CYS A 185 -2.33 6.54 -0.59
CA CYS A 185 -3.45 5.99 0.15
C CYS A 185 -3.48 6.53 1.58
N VAL A 186 -4.59 6.32 2.27
CA VAL A 186 -4.72 6.72 3.67
C VAL A 186 -4.03 5.70 4.59
N SER A 187 -4.32 4.42 4.39
CA SER A 187 -3.80 3.30 5.18
C SER A 187 -3.49 2.07 4.29
N THR A 188 -3.00 0.99 4.90
CA THR A 188 -2.68 -0.29 4.23
C THR A 188 -3.31 -1.45 4.97
N HIS A 189 -3.15 -2.67 4.46
CA HIS A 189 -3.63 -3.87 5.14
C HIS A 189 -2.86 -4.20 6.44
N ASP A 190 -1.65 -3.63 6.60
CA ASP A 190 -0.78 -3.79 7.79
C ASP A 190 -1.01 -2.71 8.85
N LEU A 191 -1.86 -1.73 8.56
CA LEU A 191 -2.10 -0.57 9.39
C LEU A 191 -3.56 -0.56 9.87
N PRO A 192 -3.86 0.16 10.97
CA PRO A 192 -5.25 0.35 11.38
C PRO A 192 -6.09 0.88 10.24
N THR A 193 -7.34 0.42 10.18
CA THR A 193 -8.37 1.03 9.34
C THR A 193 -8.59 2.49 9.75
N LEU A 194 -9.21 3.29 8.91
CA LEU A 194 -9.43 4.72 9.22
C LEU A 194 -10.19 4.92 10.53
N GLU A 195 -11.29 4.20 10.70
CA GLU A 195 -12.11 4.31 11.91
C GLU A 195 -11.41 3.66 13.12
N GLY A 196 -10.71 2.54 12.91
CA GLY A 196 -9.90 1.90 13.94
C GLY A 196 -8.79 2.81 14.47
N TRP A 197 -8.09 3.52 13.58
CA TRP A 197 -7.09 4.52 13.94
C TRP A 197 -7.73 5.67 14.71
N TRP A 198 -8.87 6.19 14.24
CA TRP A 198 -9.59 7.28 14.91
C TRP A 198 -10.03 6.92 16.34
N ALA A 199 -10.44 5.67 16.55
CA ALA A 199 -10.87 5.12 17.83
C ALA A 199 -9.71 4.59 18.70
N ALA A 200 -8.47 4.61 18.22
CA ALA A 200 -7.31 3.98 18.87
C ALA A 200 -7.47 2.47 19.12
N ALA A 201 -8.22 1.77 18.25
CA ALA A 201 -8.49 0.34 18.35
C ALA A 201 -7.22 -0.50 18.23
N ASP A 202 -6.26 -0.07 17.40
CA ASP A 202 -4.95 -0.71 17.25
C ASP A 202 -4.13 -0.69 18.55
N ILE A 203 -4.21 0.41 19.30
CA ILE A 203 -3.51 0.57 20.58
C ILE A 203 -4.17 -0.33 21.63
N ALA A 204 -5.50 -0.34 21.67
CA ALA A 204 -6.26 -1.20 22.59
C ALA A 204 -6.03 -2.69 22.31
N GLU A 205 -5.98 -3.09 21.04
CA GLU A 205 -5.68 -4.48 20.65
C GLU A 205 -4.27 -4.88 21.05
N LYS A 206 -3.25 -4.04 20.78
CA LYS A 206 -1.86 -4.32 21.20
C LYS A 206 -1.73 -4.44 22.72
N GLU A 207 -2.42 -3.61 23.48
CA GLU A 207 -2.46 -3.70 24.95
C GLU A 207 -3.14 -4.99 25.41
N ALA A 208 -4.30 -5.34 24.84
CA ALA A 208 -5.04 -6.55 25.18
C ALA A 208 -4.27 -7.84 24.87
N LEU A 209 -3.45 -7.83 23.81
CA LEU A 209 -2.55 -8.93 23.44
C LEU A 209 -1.24 -8.95 24.25
N GLY A 210 -1.00 -7.97 25.13
CA GLY A 210 0.23 -7.87 25.90
C GLY A 210 1.47 -7.49 25.09
N LEU A 211 1.29 -6.94 23.88
CA LEU A 211 2.38 -6.51 23.00
C LEU A 211 2.99 -5.17 23.43
N ILE A 212 2.23 -4.37 24.18
CA ILE A 212 2.68 -3.12 24.80
C ILE A 212 2.23 -3.05 26.26
N ALA A 213 3.05 -2.43 27.11
CA ALA A 213 2.71 -2.20 28.51
C ALA A 213 1.62 -1.12 28.65
N PRO A 214 0.79 -1.13 29.72
CA PRO A 214 -0.28 -0.14 29.93
C PRO A 214 0.19 1.32 29.85
N ASP A 215 1.34 1.64 30.44
CA ASP A 215 1.90 3.00 30.39
C ASP A 215 2.28 3.42 28.97
N THR A 216 2.74 2.46 28.15
CA THR A 216 3.03 2.70 26.73
C THR A 216 1.75 2.89 25.93
N ALA A 217 0.69 2.13 26.25
CA ALA A 217 -0.62 2.28 25.63
C ALA A 217 -1.25 3.65 25.95
N GLU A 218 -1.16 4.12 27.20
CA GLU A 218 -1.66 5.45 27.58
C GLU A 218 -0.89 6.57 26.88
N ALA A 219 0.45 6.49 26.85
CA ALA A 219 1.27 7.45 26.11
C ALA A 219 0.93 7.46 24.61
N ALA A 220 0.69 6.29 24.01
CA ALA A 220 0.30 6.16 22.61
C ALA A 220 -1.10 6.75 22.34
N ARG A 221 -2.07 6.58 23.25
CA ARG A 221 -3.39 7.23 23.16
C ARG A 221 -3.29 8.76 23.28
N ALA A 222 -2.40 9.26 24.13
CA ALA A 222 -2.12 10.69 24.22
C ALA A 222 -1.53 11.24 22.92
N ALA A 223 -0.55 10.54 22.34
CA ALA A 223 0.02 10.88 21.04
C ALA A 223 -1.06 10.85 19.94
N ARG A 224 -1.91 9.81 19.90
CA ARG A 224 -3.03 9.70 18.95
C ARG A 224 -3.98 10.90 19.01
N ARG A 225 -4.26 11.45 20.21
CA ARG A 225 -5.10 12.67 20.34
C ARG A 225 -4.45 13.86 19.63
N ALA A 226 -3.15 14.08 19.86
CA ALA A 226 -2.40 15.15 19.20
C ALA A 226 -2.31 14.94 17.67
N GLU A 227 -2.13 13.69 17.23
CA GLU A 227 -2.15 13.35 15.80
C GLU A 227 -3.52 13.63 15.16
N LYS A 228 -4.63 13.33 15.85
CA LYS A 228 -5.98 13.65 15.37
C LYS A 228 -6.19 15.15 15.21
N ASP A 229 -5.74 15.97 16.16
CA ASP A 229 -5.81 17.42 16.04
C ASP A 229 -4.98 17.93 14.84
N ALA A 230 -3.75 17.44 14.68
CA ALA A 230 -2.89 17.78 13.55
C ALA A 230 -3.49 17.34 12.20
N LEU A 231 -4.18 16.20 12.15
CA LEU A 231 -4.88 15.73 10.96
C LEU A 231 -6.03 16.65 10.58
N LEU A 232 -6.85 17.05 11.56
CA LEU A 232 -7.95 17.99 11.34
C LEU A 232 -7.43 19.34 10.85
N ASP A 233 -6.31 19.83 11.39
CA ASP A 233 -5.68 21.06 10.93
C ASP A 233 -5.20 20.95 9.47
N ALA A 234 -4.60 19.82 9.09
CA ALA A 234 -4.21 19.58 7.70
C ALA A 234 -5.43 19.54 6.75
N LEU A 235 -6.56 18.95 7.18
CA LEU A 235 -7.80 18.94 6.39
C LEU A 235 -8.43 20.33 6.29
N ARG A 236 -8.42 21.13 7.37
CA ARG A 236 -8.89 22.53 7.37
C ARG A 236 -8.04 23.43 6.50
N ALA A 237 -6.71 23.24 6.51
CA ALA A 237 -5.79 23.97 5.62
C ALA A 237 -6.09 23.70 4.14
N GLN A 238 -6.72 22.57 3.82
CA GLN A 238 -7.21 22.22 2.49
C GLN A 238 -8.70 22.60 2.29
N ALA A 239 -9.37 23.23 3.25
CA ALA A 239 -10.81 23.50 3.19
C ALA A 239 -11.64 22.25 2.86
N LEU A 240 -11.24 21.09 3.40
CA LEU A 240 -11.95 19.81 3.23
C LEU A 240 -12.98 19.54 4.32
N ILE A 241 -12.79 20.18 5.48
CA ILE A 241 -13.70 20.15 6.62
C ILE A 241 -13.85 21.57 7.19
N ASP A 242 -14.88 21.79 7.99
CA ASP A 242 -15.09 23.03 8.72
C ASP A 242 -14.52 22.96 10.16
N GLY A 243 -14.82 23.99 10.96
CA GLY A 243 -14.42 24.05 12.38
C GLY A 243 -15.25 23.17 13.32
N ALA A 244 -16.29 22.46 12.84
CA ALA A 244 -17.17 21.67 13.70
C ALA A 244 -16.57 20.30 14.07
N HIS A 245 -15.64 19.78 13.27
CA HIS A 245 -14.93 18.55 13.58
C HIS A 245 -13.87 18.77 14.65
N HIS A 246 -13.85 17.95 15.70
CA HIS A 246 -12.86 17.98 16.78
C HIS A 246 -12.29 16.58 17.03
N ALA A 247 -11.10 16.46 17.64
CA ALA A 247 -10.49 15.14 17.87
C ALA A 247 -11.31 14.22 18.79
N SER A 248 -12.22 14.78 19.59
CA SER A 248 -13.19 14.00 20.38
C SER A 248 -14.51 13.71 19.66
N SER A 249 -14.70 14.13 18.41
CA SER A 249 -15.89 13.78 17.62
C SER A 249 -15.83 12.30 17.23
N ASP A 250 -17.00 11.68 17.06
CA ASP A 250 -17.09 10.37 16.42
C ASP A 250 -16.61 10.43 14.97
N PHE A 251 -16.03 9.33 14.49
CA PHE A 251 -15.68 9.21 13.08
C PHE A 251 -16.96 9.12 12.25
N ASN A 252 -17.02 9.82 11.12
CA ASN A 252 -18.20 9.85 10.28
C ASN A 252 -17.86 9.90 8.79
N ASP A 253 -18.88 9.71 7.96
CA ASP A 253 -18.72 9.62 6.50
C ASP A 253 -18.15 10.92 5.89
N ALA A 254 -18.39 12.07 6.52
CA ALA A 254 -17.82 13.36 6.07
C ALA A 254 -16.30 13.42 6.29
N LEU A 255 -15.81 12.93 7.43
CA LEU A 255 -14.38 12.82 7.68
C LEU A 255 -13.72 11.76 6.80
N ALA A 256 -14.38 10.61 6.58
CA ALA A 256 -13.91 9.58 5.64
C ALA A 256 -13.75 10.14 4.23
N ARG A 257 -14.74 10.90 3.74
CA ARG A 257 -14.68 11.63 2.46
C ARG A 257 -13.55 12.65 2.44
N ALA A 258 -13.36 13.42 3.51
CA ALA A 258 -12.33 14.45 3.57
C ALA A 258 -10.92 13.85 3.49
N LEU A 259 -10.65 12.72 4.15
CA LEU A 259 -9.36 12.04 4.08
C LEU A 259 -9.05 11.54 2.67
N HIS A 260 -10.02 10.91 2.01
CA HIS A 260 -9.84 10.45 0.64
C HIS A 260 -9.74 11.62 -0.35
N ALA A 261 -10.43 12.72 -0.08
CA ALA A 261 -10.27 13.95 -0.83
C ALA A 261 -8.91 14.61 -0.67
N PHE A 262 -8.28 14.47 0.50
CA PHE A 262 -6.93 14.94 0.75
C PHE A 262 -5.93 14.17 -0.12
N ILE A 263 -6.05 12.83 -0.13
CA ILE A 263 -5.26 11.97 -1.02
C ILE A 263 -5.50 12.34 -2.49
N ALA A 264 -6.76 12.59 -2.86
CA ALA A 264 -7.13 13.00 -4.22
C ALA A 264 -6.71 14.42 -4.61
N ARG A 265 -6.06 15.17 -3.71
CA ARG A 265 -5.45 16.48 -4.02
C ARG A 265 -3.93 16.40 -4.17
N THR A 266 -3.35 15.25 -3.85
CA THR A 266 -1.93 15.02 -4.09
C THR A 266 -1.68 14.99 -5.61
N PRO A 267 -0.49 15.38 -6.09
CA PRO A 267 -0.13 15.23 -7.50
C PRO A 267 0.18 13.78 -7.89
N SER A 268 0.05 12.82 -6.97
CA SER A 268 0.35 11.40 -7.20
C SER A 268 -0.53 10.82 -8.29
N LEU A 269 0.08 10.06 -9.21
CA LEU A 269 -0.58 9.48 -10.38
C LEU A 269 -1.73 8.53 -10.02
N LEU A 270 -1.63 7.83 -8.88
CA LEU A 270 -2.65 6.90 -8.41
C LEU A 270 -3.09 7.25 -6.99
N ALA A 271 -4.39 7.11 -6.73
CA ALA A 271 -4.98 7.20 -5.40
C ALA A 271 -5.77 5.91 -5.12
N MET A 272 -5.68 5.38 -3.90
CA MET A 272 -6.34 4.14 -3.50
C MET A 272 -7.21 4.35 -2.25
N ALA A 273 -8.37 3.68 -2.25
CA ALA A 273 -9.23 3.48 -1.09
C ALA A 273 -9.23 1.99 -0.71
N GLN A 274 -9.26 1.67 0.58
CA GLN A 274 -9.42 0.29 1.03
C GLN A 274 -10.90 -0.08 1.14
N LEU A 275 -11.26 -1.33 0.86
CA LEU A 275 -12.62 -1.82 1.09
C LEU A 275 -13.02 -1.72 2.57
N ASP A 276 -12.06 -1.85 3.48
CA ASP A 276 -12.27 -1.68 4.92
C ASP A 276 -12.75 -0.27 5.27
N ASP A 277 -12.24 0.74 4.56
CA ASP A 277 -12.67 2.13 4.75
C ASP A 277 -14.08 2.36 4.21
N LEU A 278 -14.39 1.75 3.07
CA LEU A 278 -15.73 1.78 2.49
C LEU A 278 -16.75 1.11 3.43
N ALA A 279 -16.36 0.00 4.07
CA ALA A 279 -17.21 -0.77 4.97
C ALA A 279 -17.29 -0.18 6.39
N GLY A 280 -16.40 0.76 6.71
CA GLY A 280 -16.32 1.34 8.05
C GLY A 280 -15.82 0.37 9.11
N GLU A 281 -14.89 -0.50 8.72
CA GLU A 281 -14.26 -1.44 9.62
C GLU A 281 -13.43 -0.71 10.67
N THR A 282 -13.44 -1.23 11.89
CA THR A 282 -12.64 -0.72 13.00
C THR A 282 -11.44 -1.60 13.33
N GLN A 283 -11.43 -2.84 12.81
CA GLN A 283 -10.36 -3.81 13.04
C GLN A 283 -9.58 -4.08 11.76
N ALA A 284 -8.26 -3.92 11.84
CA ALA A 284 -7.36 -4.23 10.73
C ALA A 284 -7.32 -5.73 10.42
N ILE A 285 -7.20 -6.08 9.15
CA ILE A 285 -7.11 -7.48 8.70
C ILE A 285 -5.79 -8.16 9.10
N ASN A 286 -4.71 -7.39 9.25
CA ASN A 286 -3.42 -7.85 9.73
C ASN A 286 -2.90 -6.95 10.87
N LEU A 287 -2.15 -7.54 11.81
CA LEU A 287 -1.35 -6.81 12.81
C LEU A 287 0.09 -7.33 12.70
N PRO A 288 1.00 -6.54 12.11
CA PRO A 288 2.38 -6.95 11.96
C PRO A 288 3.02 -7.36 13.29
N GLY A 289 3.87 -8.40 13.25
CA GLY A 289 4.54 -8.94 14.44
C GLY A 289 3.67 -9.86 15.29
N THR A 290 2.53 -10.33 14.79
CA THR A 290 1.69 -11.35 15.44
C THR A 290 1.54 -12.60 14.57
N ASP A 291 1.46 -13.76 15.20
CA ASP A 291 1.15 -15.06 14.60
C ASP A 291 -0.07 -15.68 15.32
N ARG A 292 0.15 -16.37 16.43
CA ARG A 292 -0.90 -17.11 17.15
C ARG A 292 -1.72 -16.24 18.09
N GLU A 293 -1.24 -15.03 18.37
CA GLU A 293 -1.86 -14.07 19.27
C GLU A 293 -3.19 -13.55 18.70
N ARG A 294 -3.31 -13.43 17.37
CA ARG A 294 -4.55 -13.03 16.70
C ARG A 294 -4.74 -13.64 15.32
N LEU A 295 -5.99 -13.64 14.86
CA LEU A 295 -6.39 -14.24 13.60
C LEU A 295 -6.14 -13.33 12.40
N ASN A 296 -4.87 -13.17 12.01
CA ASN A 296 -4.49 -12.43 10.79
C ASN A 296 -5.09 -13.06 9.52
N TRP A 297 -5.46 -12.21 8.56
CA TRP A 297 -5.92 -12.61 7.22
C TRP A 297 -7.23 -13.41 7.17
N ARG A 298 -7.98 -13.45 8.28
CA ARG A 298 -9.22 -14.24 8.40
C ARG A 298 -10.50 -13.41 8.55
N ARG A 299 -10.37 -12.11 8.82
CA ARG A 299 -11.52 -11.20 8.91
C ARG A 299 -12.19 -11.10 7.55
N ARG A 300 -13.53 -11.17 7.54
CA ARG A 300 -14.35 -10.92 6.35
C ARG A 300 -15.01 -9.55 6.49
N LEU A 301 -15.27 -8.92 5.36
CA LEU A 301 -16.24 -7.82 5.34
C LEU A 301 -17.62 -8.36 5.74
N PRO A 302 -18.39 -7.63 6.57
CA PRO A 302 -19.68 -8.07 7.08
C PRO A 302 -20.76 -8.08 5.99
N GLU A 303 -20.59 -7.23 4.99
CA GLU A 303 -21.54 -6.99 3.91
C GLU A 303 -21.08 -7.58 2.57
N SER A 304 -22.03 -7.82 1.67
CA SER A 304 -21.73 -8.13 0.27
C SER A 304 -21.14 -6.92 -0.46
N ILE A 305 -20.50 -7.13 -1.61
CA ILE A 305 -19.97 -6.01 -2.43
C ILE A 305 -21.10 -5.08 -2.88
N ASP A 306 -22.26 -5.62 -3.26
CA ASP A 306 -23.41 -4.82 -3.68
C ASP A 306 -23.92 -3.96 -2.51
N SER A 307 -24.14 -4.57 -1.34
CA SER A 307 -24.55 -3.86 -0.12
C SER A 307 -23.54 -2.78 0.29
N LEU A 308 -22.24 -3.06 0.13
CA LEU A 308 -21.16 -2.13 0.46
C LEU A 308 -21.22 -0.87 -0.41
N LEU A 309 -21.43 -1.04 -1.72
CA LEU A 309 -21.53 0.07 -2.67
C LEU A 309 -22.80 0.91 -2.47
N ASP A 310 -23.87 0.32 -1.95
CA ASP A 310 -25.11 1.00 -1.58
C ASP A 310 -25.08 1.67 -0.19
N SER A 311 -24.01 1.46 0.59
CA SER A 311 -23.84 2.11 1.90
C SER A 311 -23.72 3.64 1.77
N ARG A 312 -23.88 4.39 2.87
CA ARG A 312 -23.63 5.85 2.85
C ARG A 312 -22.14 6.19 2.69
N ARG A 313 -21.27 5.35 3.23
CA ARG A 313 -19.84 5.61 3.34
C ARG A 313 -19.11 5.41 2.01
N ALA A 314 -19.41 4.36 1.26
CA ALA A 314 -18.72 4.08 0.01
C ALA A 314 -18.90 5.20 -1.04
N PRO A 315 -20.12 5.69 -1.37
CA PRO A 315 -20.31 6.82 -2.27
C PRO A 315 -19.65 8.10 -1.77
N ALA A 316 -19.63 8.34 -0.46
CA ALA A 316 -18.97 9.51 0.12
C ALA A 316 -17.44 9.49 -0.11
N ILE A 317 -16.81 8.32 0.10
CA ILE A 317 -15.38 8.11 -0.17
C ILE A 317 -15.08 8.25 -1.66
N LEU A 318 -15.86 7.57 -2.52
CA LEU A 318 -15.69 7.63 -3.98
C LEU A 318 -15.82 9.07 -4.50
N ALA A 319 -16.81 9.83 -4.01
CA ALA A 319 -16.94 11.26 -4.34
C ALA A 319 -15.78 12.13 -3.83
N GLY A 320 -15.08 11.69 -2.78
CA GLY A 320 -13.83 12.30 -2.33
C GLY A 320 -12.70 12.12 -3.36
N LEU A 321 -12.62 10.92 -3.95
CA LEU A 321 -11.59 10.52 -4.91
C LEU A 321 -11.79 11.08 -6.32
N CYS A 322 -13.04 11.27 -6.78
CA CYS A 322 -13.35 11.71 -8.15
C CYS A 322 -12.65 13.03 -8.57
N ARG A 323 -12.33 13.93 -7.63
CA ARG A 323 -11.64 15.19 -7.94
C ARG A 323 -10.28 15.02 -8.63
N ASN A 324 -9.62 13.88 -8.43
CA ASN A 324 -8.36 13.56 -9.10
C ASN A 324 -8.57 13.23 -10.59
N VAL A 325 -9.75 12.76 -10.98
CA VAL A 325 -10.06 12.37 -12.37
C VAL A 325 -10.41 13.61 -13.21
N ASP A 326 -11.23 14.52 -12.67
CA ASP A 326 -11.68 15.73 -13.39
C ASP A 326 -10.56 16.74 -13.66
N ALA A 327 -9.50 16.74 -12.84
CA ALA A 327 -8.36 17.63 -12.99
C ALA A 327 -7.28 17.12 -13.96
N ILE A 328 -7.35 15.85 -14.39
CA ILE A 328 -6.47 15.30 -15.42
C ILE A 328 -7.04 15.69 -16.77
N ALA A 329 -6.38 16.62 -17.46
CA ALA A 329 -6.76 17.00 -18.82
C ALA A 329 -6.88 15.75 -19.73
N GLY A 330 -8.10 15.44 -20.17
CA GLY A 330 -8.39 14.29 -21.04
C GLY A 330 -8.75 12.97 -20.34
N ALA A 331 -8.94 12.92 -19.02
CA ALA A 331 -9.40 11.71 -18.34
C ALA A 331 -10.93 11.59 -18.28
N TYR A 332 -11.41 10.39 -18.61
CA TYR A 332 -12.76 9.82 -18.47
C TYR A 332 -13.94 10.80 -18.58
N ARG A 333 -14.56 10.86 -19.76
CA ARG A 333 -15.97 11.25 -19.86
C ARG A 333 -16.80 10.00 -19.57
N PRO A 334 -17.82 10.06 -18.69
CA PRO A 334 -18.76 8.95 -18.55
C PRO A 334 -19.32 8.62 -19.94
N PRO A 335 -19.56 7.34 -20.28
CA PRO A 335 -20.21 7.00 -21.54
C PRO A 335 -21.51 7.79 -21.64
N GLY A 336 -21.67 8.55 -22.72
CA GLY A 336 -22.95 9.18 -23.04
C GLY A 336 -24.02 8.10 -23.22
N GLU A 337 -25.29 8.44 -23.02
CA GLU A 337 -26.40 7.54 -23.35
C GLU A 337 -26.19 6.97 -24.76
N ILE A 338 -26.01 5.65 -24.84
CA ILE A 338 -25.95 4.93 -26.11
C ILE A 338 -27.37 4.98 -26.68
N ASP A 339 -27.54 5.62 -27.84
CA ASP A 339 -28.81 5.58 -28.56
C ASP A 339 -29.08 4.12 -28.94
N ALA A 340 -30.15 3.55 -28.38
CA ALA A 340 -30.54 2.15 -28.60
C ALA A 340 -30.93 1.86 -30.06
N ALA A 341 -31.06 2.89 -30.91
CA ALA A 341 -31.41 2.74 -32.31
C ALA A 341 -30.22 2.52 -33.26
N ASP A 342 -29.01 3.02 -32.95
CA ASP A 342 -27.88 2.98 -33.90
C ASP A 342 -26.51 2.64 -33.30
N GLY A 343 -26.37 2.55 -31.98
CA GLY A 343 -25.18 2.01 -31.33
C GLY A 343 -23.93 2.91 -31.40
N HIS A 344 -24.08 4.21 -31.70
CA HIS A 344 -22.99 5.17 -31.74
C HIS A 344 -23.09 6.25 -30.65
N GLU A 345 -21.95 6.62 -30.06
CA GLU A 345 -21.87 7.72 -29.07
C GLU A 345 -22.06 9.09 -29.74
N ARG A 346 -22.91 9.97 -29.17
CA ARG A 346 -22.99 11.38 -29.56
C ARG A 346 -22.01 12.24 -28.76
N PHE A 347 -21.14 12.96 -29.46
CA PHE A 347 -20.43 14.10 -28.88
C PHE A 347 -21.17 15.40 -29.23
N GLU A 348 -21.71 16.09 -28.24
CA GLU A 348 -22.08 17.49 -28.42
C GLU A 348 -20.81 18.34 -28.52
N HIS A 349 -20.53 18.84 -29.72
CA HIS A 349 -19.55 19.91 -29.91
C HIS A 349 -20.19 21.23 -29.49
N GLY A 350 -19.81 21.74 -28.32
CA GLY A 350 -20.10 23.12 -27.92
C GLY A 350 -19.32 24.10 -28.82
N GLY A 351 -20.05 25.07 -29.38
CA GLY A 351 -19.51 26.22 -30.11
C GLY A 351 -19.21 27.42 -29.22
#